data_AF-A0A958C782-F1
#
_entry.id   AF-A0A958C782-F1
#
_cell.length_a   1.000
_cell.length_b   1.000
_cell.length_c   1.000
_cell.angle_alpha   90.00
_cell.angle_beta   90.00
_cell.angle_gamma   90.00
#
_symmetry.space_group_name_H-M   'P 1'
#
loop_
_entity.id
_entity.type
_entity.pdbx_description
1 polymer ?
#
loop_
_entity_poly.entity_id
_entity_poly.type
_entity_poly.pdbx_seq_one_letter_code
_entity_poly.pdbx_strand_id
1 'polypeptide(L)'
;LEIGFPFAKKLDGAGEVLAGEIPGGKAAGCLHVGPYDQLRAAYKALGKWMEANGYTPAGVAYESYLNDPQTTPPEALQTDIFFPLL
;
A
#
# COMPACT_ATOMS: atom_id res chain seq x y z
N LEU A 1 0.04 8.15 -10.61
CA LEU A 1 0.69 7.11 -9.81
C LEU A 1 1.93 7.73 -9.22
N GLU A 2 2.07 7.69 -7.90
CA GLU A 2 3.27 8.15 -7.20
C GLU A 2 3.99 6.92 -6.64
N ILE A 3 5.32 6.91 -6.70
CA ILE A 3 6.17 5.82 -6.22
C ILE A 3 7.34 6.46 -5.49
N GLY A 4 7.71 5.89 -4.34
CA GLY A 4 8.81 6.41 -3.55
C GLY A 4 9.26 5.43 -2.48
N PHE A 5 10.14 5.92 -1.62
CA PHE A 5 10.69 5.18 -0.49
C PHE A 5 10.42 5.96 0.80
N PRO A 6 9.96 5.29 1.87
CA PRO A 6 9.79 5.96 3.15
C PRO A 6 11.15 6.25 3.77
N PHE A 7 11.29 7.45 4.33
CA PHE A 7 12.46 7.85 5.11
C PHE A 7 12.03 8.34 6.48
N ALA A 8 12.80 7.98 7.51
CA ALA A 8 12.51 8.38 8.89
C ALA A 8 12.74 9.89 9.14
N LYS A 9 13.50 10.56 8.28
CA LYS A 9 13.77 12.00 8.35
C LYS A 9 13.30 12.65 7.07
N LYS A 10 12.85 13.89 7.18
CA LYS A 10 12.59 14.73 6.01
C LYS A 10 13.88 14.91 5.23
N LEU A 11 13.83 14.57 3.94
CA LEU A 11 14.89 14.81 2.98
C LEU A 11 14.42 15.88 2.01
N ASP A 12 15.36 16.65 1.48
CA ASP A 12 15.07 17.55 0.37
C ASP A 12 14.96 16.74 -0.93
N GLY A 13 14.03 17.15 -1.79
CA GLY A 13 13.89 16.57 -3.13
C GLY A 13 15.06 16.96 -4.04
N ALA A 14 15.30 16.18 -5.09
CA ALA A 14 16.29 16.44 -6.11
C ALA A 14 15.69 16.20 -7.51
N GLY A 15 15.66 17.25 -8.33
CA GLY A 15 15.09 17.19 -9.68
C GLY A 15 13.62 16.80 -9.66
N GLU A 16 13.28 15.68 -10.30
CA GLU A 16 11.92 15.14 -10.37
C GLU A 16 11.53 14.30 -9.14
N VAL A 17 12.48 13.96 -8.28
CA VAL A 17 12.23 13.25 -7.02
C VAL A 17 11.90 14.27 -5.95
N LEU A 18 10.63 14.40 -5.61
CA LEU A 18 10.14 15.37 -4.63
C LEU A 18 9.96 14.72 -3.26
N ALA A 19 10.17 15.51 -2.21
CA ALA A 19 9.82 15.11 -0.85
C ALA A 19 8.30 15.17 -0.68
N GLY A 20 7.72 14.11 -0.13
CA GLY A 20 6.29 14.01 0.15
C GLY A 20 6.04 13.20 1.42
N GLU A 21 4.79 13.21 1.87
CA GLU A 21 4.35 12.51 3.08
C GLU A 21 3.07 11.72 2.79
N ILE A 22 2.98 10.51 3.33
CA ILE A 22 1.73 9.75 3.35
C ILE A 22 0.92 10.29 4.53
N PRO A 23 -0.35 10.71 4.33
CA PRO A 23 -1.18 11.21 5.43
C PRO A 23 -1.29 10.19 6.56
N GLY A 24 -0.98 10.64 7.78
CA GLY A 24 -1.26 9.87 8.99
C GLY A 24 -2.76 9.78 9.26
N GLY A 25 -3.18 8.78 10.03
CA GLY A 25 -4.58 8.61 10.41
C GLY A 25 -4.99 7.15 10.47
N LYS A 26 -6.30 6.93 10.57
CA LYS A 26 -6.86 5.58 10.55
C LYS A 26 -6.82 5.03 9.13
N ALA A 27 -6.40 3.77 9.00
CA ALA A 27 -6.37 3.07 7.73
C ALA A 27 -6.95 1.66 7.89
N ALA A 28 -7.56 1.14 6.83
CA ALA A 28 -7.82 -0.29 6.68
C ALA A 28 -6.71 -0.88 5.82
N GLY A 29 -6.11 -1.99 6.26
CA GLY A 29 -5.04 -2.64 5.52
C GLY A 29 -5.12 -4.15 5.53
N CYS A 30 -4.48 -4.77 4.55
CA CYS A 30 -4.24 -6.20 4.51
C CYS A 30 -2.83 -6.48 3.96
N LEU A 31 -2.26 -7.61 4.40
CA LEU A 31 -1.06 -8.18 3.81
C LEU A 31 -1.49 -9.20 2.75
N HIS A 32 -1.08 -8.98 1.51
CA HIS A 32 -1.16 -9.97 0.44
C HIS A 32 0.14 -10.79 0.40
N VAL A 33 0.00 -12.11 0.46
CA VAL A 33 1.12 -13.04 0.26
C VAL A 33 0.83 -13.87 -0.99
N GLY A 34 1.65 -13.69 -2.03
CA GLY A 34 1.47 -14.32 -3.33
C GLY A 34 1.74 -13.38 -4.50
N PRO A 35 1.53 -13.86 -5.75
CA PRO A 35 1.93 -13.13 -6.94
C PRO A 35 1.13 -11.84 -7.14
N TYR A 36 1.73 -10.86 -7.82
CA TYR A 36 1.12 -9.53 -8.02
C TYR A 36 -0.14 -9.54 -8.89
N ASP A 37 -0.31 -10.53 -9.77
CA ASP A 37 -1.51 -10.70 -10.58
C ASP A 37 -2.77 -11.04 -9.74
N GLN A 38 -2.57 -11.47 -8.50
CA GLN A 38 -3.63 -11.77 -7.54
C GLN A 38 -3.95 -10.60 -6.59
N LEU A 39 -3.27 -9.46 -6.67
CA LEU A 39 -3.54 -8.29 -5.81
C LEU A 39 -5.01 -7.84 -5.87
N ARG A 40 -5.66 -8.00 -7.03
CA ARG A 40 -7.10 -7.71 -7.20
C ARG A 40 -7.98 -8.45 -6.18
N ALA A 41 -7.61 -9.67 -5.79
CA ALA A 41 -8.35 -10.43 -4.78
C ALA A 41 -8.21 -9.80 -3.39
N ALA A 42 -7.00 -9.36 -3.03
CA ALA A 42 -6.73 -8.67 -1.77
C ALA A 42 -7.50 -7.34 -1.68
N TYR A 43 -7.49 -6.54 -2.75
CA TYR A 43 -8.31 -5.32 -2.85
C TYR A 43 -9.80 -5.59 -2.65
N LYS A 44 -10.33 -6.63 -3.31
CA LYS A 44 -11.75 -7.01 -3.19
C LYS A 44 -12.09 -7.47 -1.76
N ALA A 45 -11.19 -8.22 -1.12
CA ALA A 45 -11.39 -8.67 0.26
C ALA A 45 -11.38 -7.48 1.24
N LEU A 46 -10.41 -6.57 1.11
CA LEU A 46 -10.31 -5.38 1.95
C LEU A 46 -11.51 -4.45 1.76
N GLY A 47 -11.95 -4.23 0.52
CA GLY A 47 -13.14 -3.45 0.21
C GLY A 47 -14.41 -4.00 0.85
N LYS A 48 -14.65 -5.31 0.71
CA LYS A 48 -15.78 -5.98 1.38
C LYS A 48 -15.72 -5.88 2.90
N TRP A 49 -14.52 -6.01 3.47
CA TRP A 49 -14.34 -5.88 4.91
C TRP A 49 -14.64 -4.46 5.38
N MET A 50 -14.18 -3.43 4.67
CA MET A 50 -14.50 -2.03 4.99
C MET A 50 -16.00 -1.77 4.95
N GLU A 51 -16.68 -2.20 3.87
CA GLU A 51 -18.13 -2.08 3.71
C GLU A 51 -18.90 -2.75 4.86
N ALA A 52 -18.55 -4.00 5.17
CA ALA A 52 -19.19 -4.75 6.25
C ALA A 52 -19.00 -4.13 7.65
N ASN A 53 -17.95 -3.31 7.83
CA ASN A 53 -17.64 -2.64 9.09
C ASN A 53 -18.01 -1.14 9.09
N GLY A 54 -18.70 -0.66 8.04
CA GLY A 54 -19.15 0.74 7.96
C GLY A 54 -18.02 1.76 7.75
N TYR A 55 -16.88 1.34 7.20
CA TYR A 55 -15.76 2.24 6.90
C TYR A 55 -15.86 2.81 5.49
N THR A 56 -15.54 4.10 5.35
CA THR A 56 -15.49 4.80 4.07
C THR A 56 -14.04 5.21 3.77
N PRO A 57 -13.48 4.88 2.58
CA PRO A 57 -12.15 5.34 2.19
C PRO A 57 -12.08 6.86 2.04
N ALA A 58 -11.00 7.47 2.53
CA ALA A 58 -10.74 8.91 2.44
C ALA A 58 -9.91 9.32 1.22
N GLY A 59 -9.42 8.37 0.42
CA GLY A 59 -8.54 8.68 -0.71
C GLY A 59 -8.08 7.46 -1.48
N VAL A 60 -6.88 7.57 -2.07
CA VAL A 60 -6.26 6.50 -2.85
C VAL A 60 -5.70 5.40 -1.94
N ALA A 61 -5.59 4.20 -2.49
CA ALA A 61 -4.85 3.12 -1.85
C ALA A 61 -3.34 3.35 -1.96
N TYR A 62 -2.62 2.78 -1.02
CA TYR A 62 -1.17 2.67 -1.05
C TYR A 62 -0.77 1.19 -1.04
N GLU A 63 0.31 0.88 -1.73
CA GLU A 63 0.94 -0.44 -1.74
C GLU A 63 2.37 -0.32 -1.23
N SER A 64 2.79 -1.24 -0.36
CA SER A 64 4.19 -1.36 0.08
C SER A 64 4.70 -2.75 -0.28
N TYR A 65 5.70 -2.80 -1.16
CA TYR A 65 6.33 -4.05 -1.61
C TYR A 65 7.47 -4.41 -0.65
N LEU A 66 7.27 -5.46 0.14
CA LEU A 66 8.11 -5.74 1.31
C LEU A 66 9.35 -6.57 1.00
N ASN A 67 9.39 -7.20 -0.17
CA ASN A 67 10.49 -8.06 -0.60
C ASN A 67 10.81 -7.87 -2.09
N ASP A 68 12.04 -8.24 -2.47
CA ASP A 68 12.53 -8.09 -3.84
C ASP A 68 11.99 -9.22 -4.72
N PRO A 69 11.21 -8.91 -5.77
CA PRO A 69 10.63 -9.91 -6.67
C PRO A 69 11.67 -10.62 -7.54
N GLN A 70 12.90 -10.12 -7.64
CA GLN A 70 13.98 -10.80 -8.35
C GLN A 70 14.61 -11.92 -7.53
N THR A 71 14.45 -11.91 -6.21
CA THR A 71 15.06 -12.90 -5.30
C THR A 71 14.05 -13.71 -4.51
N THR A 72 12.77 -13.33 -4.57
CA THR A 72 11.67 -13.97 -3.85
C THR A 72 10.75 -14.70 -4.83
N PRO A 73 10.42 -15.99 -4.62
CA PRO A 73 9.44 -16.69 -5.43
C PRO A 73 8.07 -15.99 -5.40
N PRO A 74 7.30 -15.99 -6.50
CA PRO A 74 6.01 -15.29 -6.58
C PRO A 74 5.04 -15.61 -5.44
N GLU A 75 5.01 -16.85 -4.98
CA GLU A 75 4.13 -17.34 -3.92
C GLU A 75 4.51 -16.81 -2.52
N ALA A 76 5.73 -16.31 -2.38
CA ALA A 76 6.27 -15.74 -1.14
C ALA A 76 6.38 -14.20 -1.20
N LEU A 77 5.98 -13.57 -2.31
CA LEU A 77 5.95 -12.10 -2.41
C LEU A 77 4.98 -11.53 -1.40
N GLN A 78 5.38 -10.43 -0.76
CA GLN A 78 4.61 -9.78 0.29
C GLN A 78 4.34 -8.34 -0.11
N THR A 79 3.06 -7.98 -0.13
CA THR A 79 2.60 -6.62 -0.44
C THR A 79 1.58 -6.18 0.60
N ASP A 80 1.88 -5.13 1.34
CA ASP A 80 0.88 -4.46 2.17
C ASP A 80 0.02 -3.57 1.27
N ILE A 81 -1.29 -3.65 1.44
CA ILE A 81 -2.26 -2.76 0.79
C ILE A 81 -3.02 -2.04 1.88
N PHE A 82 -3.17 -0.72 1.77
CA PHE A 82 -3.97 0.05 2.73
C PHE A 82 -4.73 1.21 2.11
N PHE A 83 -5.91 1.49 2.67
CA PHE A 83 -6.75 2.64 2.37
C PHE A 83 -6.84 3.55 3.60
N PRO A 84 -6.52 4.85 3.48
CA PRO A 84 -6.91 5.83 4.48
C PRO A 84 -8.44 5.84 4.65
N LEU A 85 -8.91 6.01 5.89
CA LEU A 85 -10.33 6.05 6.22
C LEU A 85 -10.76 7.46 6.65
N LEU A 86 -12.05 7.77 6.42
CA LEU A 86 -12.69 9.01 6.91
C LEU A 86 -12.92 8.98 8.43
#